data_AF-A0A9Q3CTG5-F1
#
_entry.id   AF-A0A9Q3CTG5-F1
#
_cell.length_a   1.000
_cell.length_b   1.000
_cell.length_c   1.000
_cell.angle_alpha   90.00
_cell.angle_beta   90.00
_cell.angle_gamma   90.00
#
_symmetry.space_group_name_H-M   'P 1'
#
loop_
_entity.id
_entity.type
_entity.pdbx_description
1 polymer ?
#
loop_
_entity_poly.entity_id
_entity_poly.type
_entity_poly.pdbx_seq_one_letter_code
_entity_poly.pdbx_strand_id
1 'polypeptide(L)'
;MKTYAKHKQCGKLLQLLQQKYRIPELESQLEEPWLRNYKNNKFFLMDGLLYHIEKHTSALTVIDKDHISLILQECHDCPYIGHMSEDITKERVGITAWWPKWEQQLSKYINTCERCQKEIRKHEKKYRLLQHIEEPKHQ
;
A
#
# COMPACT_ATOMS: atom_id res chain seq x y z
N MET A 1 -17.75 9.81 -8.75
CA MET A 1 -16.84 9.29 -9.80
C MET A 1 -16.13 10.40 -10.61
N LYS A 2 -15.77 11.54 -9.98
CA LYS A 2 -15.05 12.68 -10.62
C LYS A 2 -13.57 12.77 -10.19
N THR A 3 -13.05 11.73 -9.53
CA THR A 3 -11.85 11.83 -8.69
C THR A 3 -10.55 11.87 -9.52
N TYR A 4 -10.44 11.04 -10.56
CA TYR A 4 -9.24 11.01 -11.42
C TYR A 4 -9.06 12.25 -12.30
N ALA A 5 -10.15 12.91 -12.68
CA ALA A 5 -10.11 14.08 -13.56
C ALA A 5 -9.33 15.27 -12.96
N LYS A 6 -9.26 15.35 -11.63
CA LYS A 6 -8.52 16.40 -10.92
C LYS A 6 -7.03 16.08 -10.79
N HIS A 7 -6.63 14.82 -10.95
CA HIS A 7 -5.26 14.39 -10.74
C HIS A 7 -4.52 14.25 -12.07
N LYS A 8 -3.54 15.13 -12.28
CA LYS A 8 -2.78 15.28 -13.53
C LYS A 8 -2.26 13.93 -14.07
N GLN A 9 -1.72 13.06 -13.22
CA GLN A 9 -1.18 11.76 -13.66
C GLN A 9 -2.27 10.76 -14.05
N CYS A 10 -3.37 10.71 -13.30
CA CYS A 10 -4.46 9.76 -13.58
C CYS A 10 -5.26 10.18 -14.81
N GLY A 11 -5.48 11.49 -15.01
CA GLY A 11 -6.11 12.01 -16.22
C GLY A 11 -5.33 11.64 -17.48
N LYS A 12 -4.00 11.72 -17.44
CA LYS A 12 -3.13 11.29 -18.56
C LYS A 12 -3.19 9.79 -18.78
N LEU A 13 -3.12 8.98 -17.71
CA LEU A 13 -3.25 7.52 -17.82
C LEU A 13 -4.60 7.10 -18.40
N LEU A 14 -5.69 7.75 -17.97
CA LEU A 14 -7.01 7.51 -18.52
C LEU A 14 -7.02 7.74 -20.04
N GLN A 15 -6.47 8.87 -20.49
CA GLN A 15 -6.35 9.16 -21.92
C GLN A 15 -5.48 8.12 -22.64
N LEU A 16 -4.31 7.81 -22.11
CA LEU A 16 -3.39 6.82 -22.71
C LEU A 16 -4.01 5.41 -22.82
N LEU A 17 -4.79 4.99 -21.83
CA LEU A 17 -5.39 3.65 -21.79
C LEU A 17 -6.71 3.55 -22.57
N GLN A 18 -7.37 4.69 -22.83
CA GLN A 18 -8.59 4.74 -23.65
C GLN A 18 -8.29 4.86 -25.16
N GLN A 19 -7.11 5.36 -25.51
CA GLN A 19 -6.71 5.56 -26.91
C GLN A 19 -6.27 4.24 -27.54
N LYS A 20 -6.68 4.00 -28.79
CA LYS A 20 -6.25 2.81 -29.55
C LYS A 20 -4.78 2.86 -29.95
N TYR A 21 -4.18 4.04 -29.95
CA TYR A 21 -2.81 4.26 -30.38
C TYR A 21 -1.98 4.85 -29.25
N ARG A 22 -0.69 4.47 -29.22
CA ARG A 22 0.30 5.01 -28.29
C ARG A 22 0.55 6.48 -28.60
N ILE A 23 0.59 7.34 -27.58
CA ILE A 23 0.80 8.80 -27.73
C ILE A 23 2.09 9.19 -26.98
N PRO A 24 3.26 9.17 -27.66
CA PRO A 24 4.57 9.42 -27.03
C PRO A 24 4.67 10.78 -26.31
N GLU A 25 3.99 11.80 -26.83
CA GLU A 25 3.97 13.16 -26.27
C GLU A 25 3.24 13.21 -24.93
N LEU A 26 2.31 12.30 -24.68
CA LEU A 26 1.56 12.21 -23.43
C LEU A 26 2.33 11.35 -22.40
N GLU A 27 3.04 10.32 -22.86
CA GLU A 27 3.93 9.51 -22.03
C GLU A 27 5.09 10.33 -21.44
N SER A 28 5.68 11.23 -22.24
CA SER A 28 6.79 12.08 -21.78
C SER A 28 6.40 13.01 -20.62
N GLN A 29 5.10 13.21 -20.42
CA GLN A 29 4.58 14.05 -19.33
C GLN A 29 4.18 13.24 -18.09
N LEU A 30 4.26 11.91 -18.11
CA LEU A 30 4.07 11.12 -16.91
C LEU A 30 5.31 11.24 -16.01
N GLU A 31 5.08 11.39 -14.71
CA GLU A 31 6.16 11.47 -13.72
C GLU A 31 6.40 10.10 -13.07
N GLU A 32 7.58 9.85 -12.52
CA GLU A 32 7.82 8.65 -11.73
C GLU A 32 7.00 8.66 -10.41
N PRO A 33 6.45 7.51 -9.96
CA PRO A 33 6.61 6.16 -10.50
C PRO A 33 5.60 5.77 -11.60
N TRP A 34 4.72 6.68 -12.02
CA TRP A 34 3.63 6.40 -12.95
C TRP A 34 4.14 5.99 -14.34
N LEU A 35 5.15 6.69 -14.85
CA LEU A 35 5.75 6.42 -16.15
C LEU A 35 6.32 4.99 -16.24
N ARG A 36 7.17 4.59 -15.29
CA ARG A 36 7.72 3.24 -15.24
C ARG A 36 6.64 2.17 -15.16
N ASN A 37 5.62 2.37 -14.32
CA ASN A 37 4.53 1.40 -14.17
C ASN A 37 3.70 1.30 -15.46
N TYR A 38 3.40 2.42 -16.11
CA TYR A 38 2.71 2.44 -17.39
C TYR A 38 3.49 1.69 -18.48
N LYS A 39 4.80 1.98 -18.63
CA LYS A 39 5.66 1.31 -19.62
C LYS A 39 5.75 -0.21 -19.42
N ASN A 40 5.59 -0.66 -18.18
CA ASN A 40 5.59 -2.08 -17.83
C ASN A 40 4.19 -2.73 -17.90
N ASN A 41 3.21 -2.06 -18.50
CA ASN A 41 1.81 -2.51 -18.60
C ASN A 41 1.19 -2.83 -17.23
N LYS A 42 1.57 -2.06 -16.20
CA LYS A 42 1.09 -2.24 -14.82
C LYS A 42 -0.22 -1.51 -14.56
N PHE A 43 -0.84 -0.89 -15.56
CA PHE A 43 -2.13 -0.21 -15.41
C PHE A 43 -3.13 -0.70 -16.44
N PHE A 44 -4.39 -0.81 -16.01
CA PHE A 44 -5.51 -1.05 -16.90
C PHE A 44 -6.76 -0.33 -16.40
N LEU A 45 -7.73 -0.18 -17.30
CA LEU A 45 -9.04 0.39 -16.99
C LEU A 45 -10.10 -0.69 -16.97
N MET A 46 -10.96 -0.65 -15.96
CA MET A 46 -12.14 -1.49 -15.85
C MET A 46 -13.26 -0.66 -15.24
N ASP A 47 -14.42 -0.59 -15.90
CA ASP A 47 -15.59 0.19 -15.46
C ASP A 47 -15.30 1.66 -15.12
N GLY A 48 -14.35 2.27 -15.85
CA GLY A 48 -13.91 3.65 -15.61
C GLY A 48 -13.03 3.85 -14.38
N LEU A 49 -12.61 2.76 -13.72
CA LEU A 49 -11.67 2.75 -12.62
C LEU A 49 -10.27 2.34 -13.10
N LEU A 50 -9.25 2.98 -12.52
CA LEU A 50 -7.86 2.70 -12.83
C LEU A 50 -7.33 1.66 -11.85
N TYR A 51 -6.86 0.54 -12.37
CA TYR A 51 -6.26 -0.53 -11.58
C TYR A 51 -4.76 -0.61 -11.84
N HIS A 52 -4.00 -0.88 -10.79
CA HIS A 52 -2.58 -1.19 -10.85
C HIS A 52 -2.39 -2.71 -10.68
N ILE A 53 -1.54 -3.32 -11.51
CA ILE A 53 -1.22 -4.75 -11.45
C ILE A 53 0.11 -4.93 -10.73
N GLU A 54 0.12 -5.74 -9.68
CA GLU A 54 1.35 -6.16 -8.99
C GLU A 54 1.42 -7.68 -8.93
N LYS A 55 2.50 -8.28 -9.45
CA LYS A 55 2.70 -9.74 -9.60
C LYS A 55 1.43 -10.51 -10.03
N HIS A 56 0.64 -11.00 -9.07
CA HIS A 56 -0.55 -11.85 -9.26
C HIS A 56 -1.86 -11.18 -8.81
N THR A 57 -1.83 -9.90 -8.44
CA THR A 57 -2.96 -9.15 -7.91
C THR A 57 -3.16 -7.85 -8.67
N SER A 58 -4.36 -7.30 -8.57
CA SER A 58 -4.70 -5.98 -9.09
C SER A 58 -5.37 -5.15 -8.01
N ALA A 59 -4.93 -3.93 -7.83
CA ALA A 59 -5.37 -3.03 -6.78
C ALA A 59 -5.95 -1.74 -7.37
N LEU A 60 -6.96 -1.19 -6.71
CA LEU A 60 -7.57 0.06 -7.16
C LEU A 60 -6.58 1.22 -7.00
N THR A 61 -6.36 2.01 -8.04
CA THR A 61 -5.51 3.19 -7.95
C THR A 61 -6.22 4.30 -7.18
N VAL A 62 -5.65 4.74 -6.07
CA VAL A 62 -6.21 5.79 -5.22
C VAL A 62 -5.29 7.00 -5.18
N ILE A 63 -5.88 8.18 -5.16
CA ILE A 63 -5.17 9.47 -5.23
C ILE A 63 -5.70 10.49 -4.23
N ASP A 64 -6.91 10.25 -3.71
CA ASP A 64 -7.57 11.12 -2.77
C ASP A 64 -7.05 10.81 -1.36
N LYS A 65 -6.64 11.85 -0.63
CA LYS A 65 -6.03 11.68 0.70
C LYS A 65 -7.00 11.13 1.73
N ASP A 66 -8.28 11.46 1.62
CA ASP A 66 -9.30 10.99 2.56
C ASP A 66 -9.56 9.50 2.30
N HIS A 67 -9.61 9.09 1.04
CA HIS A 67 -9.69 7.66 0.70
C HIS A 67 -8.44 6.88 1.10
N ILE A 68 -7.24 7.44 0.92
CA ILE A 68 -6.00 6.80 1.40
C ILE A 68 -6.05 6.60 2.91
N SER A 69 -6.43 7.62 3.66
CA SER A 69 -6.57 7.55 5.13
C SER A 69 -7.58 6.47 5.53
N LEU A 70 -8.73 6.42 4.85
CA LEU A 70 -9.76 5.43 5.10
C LEU A 70 -9.25 4.00 4.83
N ILE A 71 -8.56 3.77 3.72
CA ILE A 71 -8.01 2.45 3.38
C ILE A 71 -6.97 2.01 4.42
N LEU A 72 -6.09 2.91 4.85
CA LEU A 72 -5.10 2.62 5.89
C LEU A 72 -5.79 2.22 7.21
N GLN A 73 -6.83 2.96 7.60
CA GLN A 73 -7.62 2.67 8.79
C GLN A 73 -8.33 1.32 8.67
N GLU A 74 -9.08 1.07 7.59
CA GLU A 74 -9.87 -0.15 7.41
C GLU A 74 -8.99 -1.41 7.30
N CYS A 75 -7.81 -1.30 6.66
CA CYS A 75 -6.91 -2.43 6.54
C CYS A 75 -6.20 -2.76 7.87
N HIS A 76 -5.89 -1.74 8.67
CA HIS A 76 -5.14 -1.90 9.93
C HIS A 76 -6.03 -2.13 11.16
N ASP A 77 -7.12 -1.38 11.31
CA ASP A 77 -7.97 -1.35 12.51
C ASP A 77 -9.08 -2.41 12.50
N CYS A 78 -8.97 -3.41 11.63
CA CYS A 78 -9.99 -4.44 11.46
C CYS A 78 -10.29 -5.15 12.80
N PRO A 79 -11.49 -4.98 13.38
CA PRO A 79 -11.77 -5.35 14.77
C PRO A 79 -11.83 -6.86 15.01
N TYR A 80 -11.91 -7.65 13.94
CA TYR A 80 -12.16 -9.09 14.02
C TYR A 80 -10.89 -9.96 14.14
N ILE A 81 -9.69 -9.42 13.89
CA ILE A 81 -8.48 -10.25 13.71
C ILE A 81 -7.36 -9.93 14.73
N GLY A 82 -7.59 -8.99 15.65
CA GLY A 82 -6.50 -8.43 16.46
C GLY A 82 -5.57 -7.56 15.59
N HIS A 83 -4.67 -6.79 16.21
CA HIS A 83 -3.70 -6.01 15.42
C HIS A 83 -2.77 -6.98 14.68
N MET A 84 -3.04 -7.13 13.39
CA MET A 84 -2.23 -7.90 12.44
C MET A 84 -0.78 -7.39 12.45
N SER A 85 0.18 -8.26 12.16
CA SER A 85 1.54 -7.81 11.90
C SER A 85 1.56 -6.83 10.72
N GLU A 86 2.59 -5.99 10.67
CA GLU A 86 2.78 -5.02 9.58
C GLU A 86 2.74 -5.71 8.21
N ASP A 87 3.28 -6.91 8.09
CA ASP A 87 3.34 -7.67 6.84
C ASP A 87 1.96 -8.09 6.32
N ILE A 88 1.06 -8.53 7.22
CA ILE A 88 -0.29 -8.91 6.81
C ILE A 88 -1.09 -7.66 6.41
N THR A 89 -0.88 -6.54 7.12
CA THR A 89 -1.52 -5.27 6.76
C THR A 89 -1.02 -4.78 5.40
N LYS A 90 0.29 -4.93 5.11
CA LYS A 90 0.86 -4.61 3.80
C LYS A 90 0.22 -5.44 2.70
N GLU A 91 0.11 -6.76 2.87
CA GLU A 91 -0.52 -7.63 1.89
C GLU A 91 -1.96 -7.17 1.61
N ARG A 92 -2.73 -6.88 2.67
CA ARG A 92 -4.12 -6.43 2.56
C ARG A 92 -4.27 -5.10 1.81
N VAL A 93 -3.40 -4.13 2.10
CA VAL A 93 -3.41 -2.87 1.35
C VAL A 93 -3.02 -3.13 -0.11
N GLY A 94 -1.97 -3.91 -0.35
CA GLY A 94 -1.46 -4.22 -1.69
C GLY A 94 -2.44 -4.96 -2.59
N ILE A 95 -3.41 -5.71 -2.05
CA ILE A 95 -4.52 -6.30 -2.83
C ILE A 95 -5.70 -5.34 -3.01
N THR A 96 -5.85 -4.36 -2.13
CA THR A 96 -7.02 -3.47 -2.09
C THR A 96 -6.80 -2.23 -2.94
N ALA A 97 -5.68 -1.54 -2.72
CA ALA A 97 -5.40 -0.25 -3.32
C ALA A 97 -3.92 0.02 -3.56
N TRP A 98 -3.64 0.83 -4.57
CA TRP A 98 -2.31 1.25 -4.94
C TRP A 98 -2.23 2.77 -5.06
N TRP A 99 -1.13 3.33 -4.56
CA TRP A 99 -0.70 4.70 -4.83
C TRP A 99 0.82 4.80 -4.70
N PRO A 100 1.46 5.84 -5.25
CA PRO A 100 2.89 6.02 -5.10
C PRO A 100 3.33 6.04 -3.63
N LYS A 101 4.30 5.19 -3.27
CA LYS A 101 4.86 5.09 -1.91
C LYS A 101 3.85 4.65 -0.83
N TRP A 102 2.82 3.89 -1.20
CA TRP A 102 1.82 3.40 -0.26
C TRP A 102 2.40 2.62 0.92
N GLU A 103 3.40 1.76 0.68
CA GLU A 103 4.06 0.97 1.74
C GLU A 103 4.70 1.88 2.80
N GLN A 104 5.39 2.94 2.35
CA GLN A 104 6.04 3.89 3.27
C GLN A 104 5.01 4.68 4.09
N GLN A 105 3.87 5.02 3.48
CA GLN A 105 2.78 5.68 4.20
C GLN A 105 2.11 4.73 5.19
N LEU A 106 1.94 3.46 4.85
CA LEU A 106 1.43 2.45 5.75
C LEU A 106 2.35 2.23 6.96
N SER A 107 3.66 2.03 6.73
CA SER A 107 4.62 1.88 7.84
C SER A 107 4.60 3.10 8.76
N LYS A 108 4.49 4.32 8.20
CA LYS A 108 4.33 5.53 9.02
C LYS A 108 3.03 5.52 9.83
N TYR A 109 1.92 5.12 9.22
CA TYR A 109 0.63 5.00 9.91
C TYR A 109 0.68 4.02 11.09
N ILE A 110 1.23 2.82 10.87
CA ILE A 110 1.40 1.80 11.92
C ILE A 110 2.33 2.30 13.04
N ASN A 111 3.40 3.00 12.69
CA ASN A 111 4.32 3.59 13.67
C ASN A 111 3.66 4.66 14.55
N THR A 112 2.62 5.34 14.05
CA THR A 112 1.81 6.27 14.84
C THR A 112 0.69 5.61 15.65
N CYS A 113 0.42 4.31 15.46
CA CYS A 113 -0.62 3.61 16.21
C CYS A 113 -0.18 3.29 17.63
N GLU A 114 -0.77 3.99 18.62
CA GLU A 114 -0.42 3.78 20.03
C GLU A 114 -0.57 2.33 20.51
N ARG A 115 -1.58 1.62 20.02
CA ARG A 115 -1.87 0.25 20.46
C ARG A 115 -0.76 -0.70 20.00
N CYS A 116 -0.35 -0.62 18.73
CA CYS A 116 0.78 -1.38 18.21
C CYS A 116 2.07 -1.04 18.97
N GLN A 117 2.34 0.25 19.19
CA GLN A 117 3.54 0.68 19.93
C GLN A 117 3.55 0.22 21.40
N LYS A 118 2.37 0.14 22.04
CA LYS A 118 2.24 -0.40 23.41
C LYS A 118 2.56 -1.90 23.45
N GLU A 119 2.09 -2.68 22.48
CA GLU A 119 2.38 -4.13 22.42
C GLU A 119 3.86 -4.42 22.09
N ILE A 120 4.48 -3.68 21.17
CA ILE A 120 5.92 -3.79 20.88
C ILE A 120 6.76 -3.56 22.14
N ARG A 121 6.50 -2.47 22.89
CA ARG A 121 7.22 -2.17 24.14
C ARG A 121 7.04 -3.25 25.21
N LYS A 122 5.84 -3.84 25.33
CA LYS A 122 5.60 -4.96 26.26
C LYS A 122 6.43 -6.17 25.88
N HIS A 123 6.50 -6.48 24.59
CA HIS A 123 7.27 -7.59 24.06
C HIS A 123 8.78 -7.38 24.27
N GLU A 124 9.33 -6.21 23.92
CA GLU A 124 10.75 -5.87 24.16
C GLU A 124 11.13 -6.00 25.63
N LYS A 125 10.28 -5.50 26.54
CA LYS A 125 10.50 -5.65 27.98
C LYS A 125 10.55 -7.12 28.39
N LYS A 126 9.64 -7.94 27.88
CA LYS A 126 9.61 -9.40 28.13
C LYS A 126 10.88 -10.09 27.61
N TYR A 127 11.35 -9.74 26.42
CA TYR A 127 12.59 -10.32 25.86
C TYR A 127 13.83 -9.90 26.65
N ARG A 128 13.87 -8.65 27.15
CA ARG A 128 14.93 -8.21 28.07
C ARG A 128 14.93 -8.94 29.41
N LEU A 129 13.79 -9.50 29.81
CA LEU A 129 13.60 -10.26 31.05
C LEU A 129 13.78 -11.78 30.86
N LEU A 130 13.92 -12.27 29.62
CA LEU A 130 14.28 -13.65 29.35
C LEU A 130 15.74 -13.85 29.73
N GLN A 131 15.98 -14.32 30.96
CA GLN A 131 17.32 -14.70 31.41
C GLN A 131 17.77 -15.99 30.71
N HIS A 132 19.06 -16.06 30.37
CA HIS A 132 19.70 -17.26 29.81
C HIS A 132 19.56 -18.40 30.83
N ILE A 133 18.92 -19.49 30.44
CA ILE A 133 18.90 -20.71 31.25
C ILE A 133 20.23 -21.42 30.97
N GLU A 134 21.03 -21.70 32.01
CA GLU A 134 22.22 -22.52 31.87
C GLU A 134 21.81 -23.99 31.70
N GLU A 135 22.35 -24.66 30.68
CA GLU A 135 22.10 -26.08 30.44
C GLU A 135 22.63 -26.92 31.62
N PRO A 136 21.83 -27.84 32.18
CA PRO A 136 22.27 -28.67 33.29
C PRO A 136 23.38 -29.61 32.83
N LYS A 137 24.58 -29.42 33.38
CA LYS A 137 25.71 -30.32 33.18
C LYS A 137 25.32 -31.71 33.68
N HIS A 138 25.19 -32.66 32.76
CA HIS A 138 25.00 -34.07 33.10
C HIS A 138 26.28 -34.58 33.77
N GLN A 139 26.12 -35.17 34.95
CA GLN A 139 27.18 -35.81 35.73
C GLN A 139 27.38 -37.25 35.27
#